data_AF-A0A2W4WJR9-F1
#
_entry.id   AF-A0A2W4WJR9-F1
#
_cell.length_a   1.000
_cell.length_b   1.000
_cell.length_c   1.000
_cell.angle_alpha   90.00
_cell.angle_beta   90.00
_cell.angle_gamma   90.00
#
_symmetry.space_group_name_H-M   'P 1'
#
loop_
_entity.id
_entity.type
_entity.pdbx_description
1 polymer ?
#
loop_
_entity_poly.entity_id
_entity_poly.type
_entity_poly.pdbx_seq_one_letter_code
_entity_poly.pdbx_strand_id
1 'polypeptide(L)' 'MGHTQQVHCPNCGHFAERHHIEPDQLVRTQCAACDYLMITCARTGKVIEAYAPGLFAASVC' A
#
# COMPACT_ATOMS: atom_id res chain seq x y z
N MET A 1 8.44 -17.11 -4.29
CA MET A 1 9.23 -16.48 -3.22
C MET A 1 8.94 -15.01 -3.32
N GLY A 2 8.16 -14.43 -2.41
CA GLY A 2 7.63 -13.07 -2.63
C GLY A 2 8.71 -12.00 -2.73
N HIS A 3 8.51 -11.02 -3.62
CA HIS A 3 9.42 -9.89 -3.82
C HIS A 3 8.90 -8.64 -3.09
N THR A 4 9.74 -8.00 -2.29
CA THR A 4 9.43 -6.75 -1.60
C THR A 4 10.14 -5.57 -2.24
N GLN A 5 9.44 -4.46 -2.42
CA GLN A 5 9.95 -3.20 -2.98
C GLN A 5 9.61 -2.07 -2.02
N GLN A 6 10.54 -1.14 -1.87
CA GLN A 6 10.26 0.13 -1.20
C GLN A 6 9.63 1.10 -2.20
N VAL A 7 8.50 1.71 -1.83
CA VAL A 7 7.75 2.67 -2.66
C VAL A 7 7.36 3.89 -1.81
N HIS A 8 6.92 4.96 -2.45
CA HIS A 8 6.26 6.05 -1.72
C HIS A 8 4.79 5.71 -1.47
N CYS A 9 4.32 5.99 -0.26
CA CYS A 9 2.94 5.81 0.14
C CYS A 9 2.04 6.75 -0.69
N PRO A 10 1.00 6.21 -1.37
CA PRO A 10 0.09 7.05 -2.15
C PRO A 10 -0.82 7.92 -1.27
N ASN A 11 -0.93 7.61 0.03
CA ASN A 11 -1.68 8.42 0.98
C ASN A 11 -0.80 9.58 1.49
N CYS A 12 0.32 9.29 2.17
CA CYS A 12 1.09 10.30 2.91
C CYS A 12 2.48 10.64 2.35
N GLY A 13 2.90 10.02 1.25
CA GLY A 13 4.21 10.24 0.64
C GLY A 13 5.42 9.64 1.37
N HIS A 14 5.28 9.17 2.62
CA HIS A 14 6.37 8.47 3.33
C HIS A 14 6.73 7.14 2.66
N PHE A 15 7.87 6.57 3.04
CA PHE A 15 8.22 5.24 2.59
C PHE A 15 7.20 4.20 3.04
N ALA A 16 6.85 3.34 2.09
CA ALA A 16 5.93 2.23 2.20
C ALA A 16 6.57 1.01 1.55
N GLU A 17 5.99 -0.15 1.82
CA GLU A 17 6.46 -1.43 1.28
C GLU A 17 5.41 -1.99 0.33
N ARG A 18 5.85 -2.51 -0.80
CA ARG A 18 5.04 -3.29 -1.74
C ARG A 18 5.56 -4.71 -1.79
N HIS A 19 4.71 -5.66 -1.42
CA HIS A 19 4.99 -7.10 -1.38
C HIS A 19 4.23 -7.79 -2.51
N HIS A 20 4.95 -8.52 -3.36
CA HIS A 20 4.38 -9.42 -4.36
C HIS A 20 4.27 -10.82 -3.76
N ILE A 21 3.03 -11.29 -3.56
CA ILE A 21 2.73 -12.58 -2.95
C ILE A 21 2.34 -13.53 -4.08
N GLU A 22 3.33 -14.25 -4.59
CA GLU A 22 3.24 -15.08 -5.79
C GLU A 22 2.35 -16.34 -5.71
N PRO A 23 2.18 -17.05 -4.57
CA PRO A 23 1.20 -18.14 -4.55
C PRO A 23 -0.24 -17.61 -4.69
N ASP A 24 -0.53 -16.45 -4.09
CA ASP A 24 -1.89 -15.90 -4.04
C ASP A 24 -2.17 -14.88 -5.15
N GLN A 25 -1.17 -14.56 -5.97
CA GLN A 25 -1.25 -13.54 -7.01
C GLN A 25 -1.74 -12.20 -6.46
N LEU A 26 -1.19 -11.79 -5.30
CA LEU A 26 -1.54 -10.55 -4.63
C LEU A 26 -0.37 -9.57 -4.65
N VAL A 27 -0.71 -8.28 -4.71
CA VAL A 27 0.22 -7.19 -4.45
C VAL A 27 -0.31 -6.42 -3.25
N ARG A 28 0.43 -6.48 -2.14
CA ARG A 28 0.13 -5.77 -0.90
C ARG A 28 1.03 -4.57 -0.77
N THR A 29 0.46 -3.37 -0.79
CA THR A 29 1.16 -2.11 -0.48
C THR A 29 0.74 -1.66 0.91
N GLN A 30 1.70 -1.43 1.82
CA GLN A 30 1.44 -1.02 3.19
C GLN A 30 2.36 0.12 3.62
N CYS A 31 1.85 1.05 4.45
CA CYS A 31 2.63 2.13 5.03
C CYS A 31 2.46 2.14 6.55
N ALA A 32 3.56 2.03 7.28
CA ALA A 32 3.56 2.10 8.74
C ALA A 32 3.37 3.53 9.29
N ALA A 33 3.57 4.57 8.47
CA ALA A 33 3.49 5.96 8.93
C ALA A 33 2.05 6.49 9.03
N CYS A 34 1.14 5.94 8.22
CA CYS A 34 -0.25 6.37 8.19
C CYS A 34 -1.22 5.20 8.10
N ASP A 35 -0.78 3.99 8.46
CA ASP A 35 -1.60 2.76 8.40
C ASP A 35 -2.30 2.52 7.04
N TYR A 36 -1.76 3.04 5.94
CA TYR A 36 -2.31 2.80 4.61
C TYR A 36 -2.09 1.34 4.21
N LEU A 37 -3.14 0.68 3.73
CA LEU A 37 -3.10 -0.68 3.21
C LEU A 37 -3.86 -0.76 1.88
N MET A 38 -3.25 -1.40 0.88
CA MET A 38 -3.90 -1.71 -0.38
C MET A 38 -3.46 -3.09 -0.86
N ILE A 39 -4.43 -3.97 -1.09
CA ILE A 39 -4.23 -5.30 -1.65
C ILE A 39 -4.92 -5.33 -3.02
N THR A 40 -4.16 -5.68 -4.04
CA THR A 40 -4.65 -5.81 -5.42
C THR A 40 -4.31 -7.18 -5.99
N CYS A 41 -5.09 -7.63 -6.96
CA CYS A 41 -4.76 -8.82 -7.74
C CYS A 41 -3.60 -8.51 -8.69
N ALA A 42 -2.48 -9.23 -8.55
CA ALA A 42 -1.28 -9.07 -9.39
C ALA A 42 -1.56 -9.26 -10.89
N ARG A 43 -2.56 -10.09 -11.25
CA ARG A 43 -2.92 -10.36 -12.65
C ARG A 43 -3.83 -9.32 -13.28
N THR A 44 -4.76 -8.76 -12.49
CA THR A 44 -5.85 -7.90 -13.03
C THR A 44 -5.77 -6.46 -12.57
N GLY A 45 -4.97 -6.16 -11.55
CA GLY A 45 -4.90 -4.85 -10.91
C GLY A 45 -6.13 -4.48 -10.09
N LYS A 46 -7.15 -5.34 -10.02
CA LYS A 46 -8.37 -5.06 -9.25
C LYS A 46 -8.06 -4.98 -7.76
N VAL A 47 -8.65 -3.99 -7.10
CA VAL A 47 -8.58 -3.83 -5.64
C VAL A 47 -9.38 -4.95 -5.00
N ILE A 48 -8.74 -5.64 -4.05
CA ILE A 48 -9.35 -6.68 -3.23
C ILE A 48 -9.70 -6.09 -1.87
N GLU A 49 -8.75 -5.35 -1.28
CA GLU A 49 -8.92 -4.68 0.01
C GLU A 49 -8.17 -3.36 -0.02
N ALA A 50 -8.77 -2.31 0.55
CA ALA A 50 -8.11 -1.02 0.71
C ALA A 50 -8.54 -0.36 2.01
N TYR A 51 -7.56 0.14 2.74
CA TYR A 51 -7.72 0.97 3.91
C TYR A 51 -6.83 2.20 3.76
N ALA A 52 -7.48 3.37 3.76
CA ALA A 52 -6.83 4.66 3.66
C ALA A 52 -7.37 5.53 4.79
N PRO A 53 -6.72 5.53 5.96
CA PRO A 53 -7.15 6.41 7.03
C PRO A 53 -6.92 7.85 6.58
N GLY A 54 -7.88 8.70 6.93
CA GLY A 54 -7.83 10.12 6.60
C GLY A 54 -6.56 10.69 7.20
N LEU A 55 -5.64 11.13 6.34
CA LEU A 55 -4.62 12.07 6.79
C LEU A 55 -5.40 13.28 7.26
N PHE A 56 -5.39 13.52 8.56
CA PHE A 56 -5.63 14.87 9.04
C PHE A 56 -4.66 15.70 8.22
N ALA A 57 -5.18 16.48 7.28
CA ALA A 57 -4.41 17.50 6.61
C ALA A 57 -3.85 18.30 7.77
N ALA A 58 -2.57 18.07 8.10
CA ALA A 58 -1.89 18.89 9.07
C ALA A 58 -2.01 20.28 8.47
N SER A 59 -2.94 21.05 9.04
CA SER A 59 -3.20 22.41 8.65
C SER A 59 -1.83 23.07 8.62
N VAL A 60 -1.40 23.46 7.42
CA VAL A 60 -0.35 24.44 7.29
C VAL A 60 -0.87 25.67 8.02
N CYS A 61 -0.27 25.95 9.18
CA CYS A 61 -0.34 27.25 9.83
C CYS A 61 0.74 28.13 9.19
#